data_AF-S8EUI8-F1
#
_entry.id   AF-S8EUI8-F1
#
_cell.length_a   1.000
_cell.length_b   1.000
_cell.length_c   1.000
_cell.angle_alpha   90.00
_cell.angle_beta   90.00
_cell.angle_gamma   90.00
#
_symmetry.space_group_name_H-M   'P 1'
#
loop_
_entity.id
_entity.type
_entity.pdbx_description
1 polymer ?
#
loop_
_entity_poly.entity_id
_entity_poly.type
_entity_poly.pdbx_seq_one_letter_code
_entity_poly.pdbx_strand_id
1 'polypeptide(L)'
;MSEKPSKKKGGRPPDKARKTAASQKAQALEDANSALQRENDELKARMREMEKRSTHNRDEEGSQKIPKPKGSPGNGYSLREEMGLGSDKDKLQYNMILRGVKRIAVGQGLNWDDDFKDHSIDVLRNTYKMAKKEYPILDNFANNWATAAIIQQAGISIHKYQVSRGEIPSRAERVNSTGTKRARGPTEHASTPSSKRRKNRPLVATATDDQLAGAQENDDRGRKESSLSPDDEEEGPGSGAE
;
A
#
# COMPACT_ATOMS: atom_id res chain seq x y z
N MET A 1 -15.58 -83.38 43.58
CA MET A 1 -15.27 -83.82 42.21
C MET A 1 -15.19 -82.58 41.35
N SER A 2 -13.98 -82.15 40.97
CA SER A 2 -13.75 -80.89 40.23
C SER A 2 -13.03 -81.21 38.93
N GLU A 3 -13.77 -81.17 37.83
CA GLU A 3 -13.28 -81.44 36.49
C GLU A 3 -12.51 -80.23 35.96
N LYS A 4 -11.23 -80.43 35.62
CA LYS A 4 -10.38 -79.41 35.02
C LYS A 4 -10.61 -79.38 33.50
N PRO A 5 -10.93 -78.23 32.88
CA PRO A 5 -11.07 -78.14 31.44
C PRO A 5 -9.71 -78.31 30.74
N SER A 6 -9.67 -79.27 29.81
CA SER A 6 -8.50 -79.64 29.03
C SER A 6 -8.16 -78.56 27.99
N LYS A 7 -6.96 -77.99 28.08
CA LYS A 7 -6.40 -77.06 27.09
C LYS A 7 -6.09 -77.82 25.80
N LYS A 8 -7.00 -77.73 24.82
CA LYS A 8 -6.83 -78.22 23.45
C LYS A 8 -5.70 -77.44 22.78
N LYS A 9 -4.55 -78.07 22.55
CA LYS A 9 -3.43 -77.50 21.79
C LYS A 9 -3.89 -77.26 20.33
N GLY A 10 -4.30 -76.03 20.03
CA GLY A 10 -4.59 -75.60 18.66
C GLY A 10 -3.33 -75.68 17.82
N GLY A 11 -3.32 -76.58 16.84
CA GLY A 11 -2.24 -76.71 15.86
C GLY A 11 -2.06 -75.39 15.12
N ARG A 12 -0.83 -74.87 15.17
CA ARG A 12 -0.41 -73.66 14.45
C ARG A 12 -0.60 -73.93 12.94
N PRO A 13 -1.44 -73.17 12.22
CA PRO A 13 -1.61 -73.37 10.79
C PRO A 13 -0.27 -73.14 10.06
N PRO A 14 -0.02 -73.84 8.94
CA PRO A 14 1.27 -73.85 8.26
C PRO A 14 1.66 -72.45 7.75
N ASP A 15 2.89 -72.01 8.10
CA ASP A 15 3.46 -70.67 7.84
C ASP A 15 3.47 -70.23 6.37
N LYS A 16 3.32 -71.16 5.42
CA LYS A 16 3.42 -70.87 3.98
C LYS A 16 2.30 -69.98 3.46
N ALA A 17 1.08 -70.07 4.02
CA ALA A 17 -0.06 -69.24 3.60
C ALA A 17 0.04 -67.78 4.10
N ARG A 18 0.74 -67.53 5.21
CA ARG A 18 0.96 -66.17 5.73
C ARG A 18 1.95 -65.37 4.88
N LYS A 19 2.93 -66.04 4.27
CA LYS A 19 3.99 -65.39 3.48
C LYS A 19 3.46 -64.82 2.16
N THR A 20 2.52 -65.50 1.50
CA THR A 20 1.93 -65.04 0.22
C THR A 20 1.00 -63.85 0.42
N ALA A 21 0.15 -63.87 1.45
CA ALA A 21 -0.75 -62.76 1.78
C ALA A 21 0.00 -61.48 2.18
N ALA A 22 1.12 -61.61 2.92
CA ALA A 22 1.96 -60.46 3.26
C ALA A 22 2.65 -59.85 2.03
N SER A 23 3.13 -60.68 1.11
CA SER A 23 3.75 -60.22 -0.14
C SER A 23 2.76 -59.50 -1.04
N GLN A 24 1.54 -60.03 -1.20
CA GLN A 24 0.49 -59.40 -2.00
C GLN A 24 0.06 -58.06 -1.40
N LYS A 25 -0.04 -57.95 -0.07
CA LYS A 25 -0.36 -56.69 0.60
C LYS A 25 0.74 -55.65 0.43
N ALA A 26 2.01 -56.05 0.49
CA ALA A 26 3.14 -55.14 0.27
C ALA A 26 3.13 -54.60 -1.17
N GLN A 27 2.91 -55.47 -2.15
CA GLN A 27 2.82 -55.07 -3.56
C GLN A 27 1.63 -54.13 -3.81
N ALA A 28 0.45 -54.43 -3.27
CA ALA A 28 -0.72 -53.56 -3.40
C ALA A 28 -0.51 -52.17 -2.77
N LEU A 29 0.25 -52.08 -1.67
CA LEU A 29 0.60 -50.79 -1.05
C LEU A 29 1.61 -50.00 -1.88
N GLU A 30 2.57 -50.67 -2.50
CA GLU A 30 3.53 -50.04 -3.39
C GLU A 30 2.85 -49.51 -4.66
N ASP A 31 1.96 -50.30 -5.25
CA ASP A 31 1.15 -49.90 -6.40
C ASP A 31 0.26 -48.68 -6.05
N ALA A 32 -0.40 -48.69 -4.89
CA ALA A 32 -1.23 -47.56 -4.44
C ALA A 32 -0.42 -46.28 -4.21
N ASN A 33 0.78 -46.38 -3.60
CA ASN A 33 1.66 -45.23 -3.42
C ASN A 33 2.16 -44.70 -4.77
N SER A 34 2.50 -45.58 -5.71
CA SER A 34 2.94 -45.17 -7.05
C SER A 34 1.82 -44.43 -7.81
N ALA A 35 0.56 -44.85 -7.64
CA ALA A 35 -0.59 -44.18 -8.23
C ALA A 35 -0.83 -42.78 -7.62
N LEU A 36 -0.77 -42.67 -6.30
CA LEU A 36 -0.89 -41.37 -5.59
C LEU A 36 0.24 -40.41 -5.95
N GLN A 37 1.46 -40.92 -6.18
CA GLN A 37 2.59 -40.10 -6.60
C GLN A 37 2.35 -39.48 -7.97
N ARG A 38 1.82 -40.27 -8.93
CA ARG A 38 1.47 -39.80 -10.28
C ARG A 38 0.38 -38.74 -10.27
N GLU A 39 -0.67 -38.93 -9.46
CA GLU A 39 -1.75 -37.94 -9.34
C GLU A 39 -1.25 -36.61 -8.75
N ASN A 40 -0.37 -36.68 -7.74
CA ASN A 40 0.26 -35.48 -7.18
C ASN A 40 1.13 -34.74 -8.20
N ASP A 41 1.88 -35.47 -9.02
CA ASP A 41 2.71 -34.86 -10.06
C ASP A 41 1.87 -34.24 -11.18
N GLU A 42 0.75 -34.88 -11.56
CA GLU A 42 -0.22 -34.33 -12.52
C GLU A 42 -0.89 -33.06 -11.99
N LEU A 43 -1.36 -33.07 -10.74
CA LEU A 43 -1.94 -31.88 -10.10
C LEU A 43 -0.93 -30.73 -10.01
N LYS A 44 0.34 -31.02 -9.67
CA LYS A 44 1.41 -30.02 -9.66
C LYS A 44 1.70 -29.48 -11.07
N ALA A 45 1.68 -30.33 -12.09
CA ALA A 45 1.87 -29.90 -13.47
C ALA A 45 0.73 -28.97 -13.92
N ARG A 46 -0.52 -29.32 -13.59
CA ARG A 46 -1.71 -28.52 -13.91
C ARG A 46 -1.72 -27.17 -13.18
N MET A 47 -1.28 -27.14 -11.93
CA MET A 47 -1.11 -25.88 -11.17
C MET A 47 -0.07 -24.97 -11.82
N ARG A 48 1.09 -25.51 -12.22
CA ARG A 48 2.13 -24.75 -12.93
C ARG A 48 1.65 -24.25 -14.30
N GLU A 49 0.83 -25.02 -15.01
CA GLU A 49 0.26 -24.60 -16.28
C GLU A 49 -0.74 -23.45 -16.11
N MET A 50 -1.64 -23.54 -15.11
CA MET A 50 -2.54 -22.43 -14.79
C MET A 50 -1.79 -21.16 -14.36
N GLU A 51 -0.72 -21.30 -13.58
CA GLU A 51 0.12 -20.17 -13.18
C GLU A 51 0.79 -19.50 -14.39
N LYS A 52 1.35 -20.28 -15.33
CA LYS A 52 1.91 -19.77 -16.58
C LYS A 52 0.86 -19.08 -17.48
N ARG A 53 -0.36 -19.62 -17.52
CA ARG A 53 -1.45 -19.06 -18.33
C ARG A 53 -1.98 -17.75 -17.73
N SER A 54 -2.01 -17.66 -16.41
CA SER A 54 -2.39 -16.45 -15.67
C SER A 54 -1.37 -15.32 -15.87
N THR A 55 -0.08 -15.62 -15.96
CA THR A 55 0.94 -14.58 -16.22
C THR A 55 0.90 -14.09 -17.66
N HIS A 56 0.72 -14.96 -18.66
CA HIS A 56 0.69 -14.54 -20.06
C HIS A 56 -0.53 -13.71 -20.44
N ASN A 57 -1.73 -14.05 -19.96
CA ASN A 57 -2.94 -13.28 -20.29
C ASN A 57 -2.92 -11.87 -19.68
N ARG A 58 -2.15 -11.66 -18.61
CA ARG A 58 -2.10 -10.37 -17.91
C ARG A 58 -1.29 -9.31 -18.65
N ASP A 59 -0.38 -9.73 -19.54
CA ASP A 59 0.48 -8.83 -20.31
C ASP A 59 -0.15 -8.40 -21.65
N GLU A 60 -1.09 -9.19 -22.21
CA GLU A 60 -1.67 -8.93 -23.54
C GLU A 60 -3.06 -8.26 -23.54
N GLU A 61 -3.88 -8.47 -22.51
CA GLU A 61 -5.07 -7.64 -22.32
C GLU A 61 -4.61 -6.30 -21.74
N GLY A 62 -4.31 -5.36 -22.65
CA GLY A 62 -4.00 -3.96 -22.38
C GLY A 62 -5.13 -3.27 -21.63
N SER A 63 -5.28 -3.63 -20.36
CA SER A 63 -6.24 -3.09 -19.41
C SER A 63 -6.15 -1.58 -19.51
N GLN A 64 -7.25 -0.96 -19.96
CA GLN A 64 -7.32 0.46 -20.21
C GLN A 64 -6.93 1.18 -18.93
N LYS A 65 -5.68 1.64 -18.86
CA LYS A 65 -5.14 2.26 -17.65
C LYS A 65 -5.86 3.57 -17.44
N ILE A 66 -6.35 3.78 -16.23
CA ILE A 66 -7.08 4.99 -15.85
C ILE A 66 -6.12 6.18 -15.95
N PRO A 67 -6.35 7.13 -16.87
CA PRO A 67 -5.48 8.28 -17.03
C PRO A 67 -5.56 9.20 -15.81
N LYS A 68 -4.52 10.01 -15.60
CA LYS A 68 -4.52 10.97 -14.49
C LYS A 68 -5.57 12.05 -14.75
N PRO A 69 -6.49 12.34 -13.80
CA PRO A 69 -7.45 13.43 -13.93
C PRO A 69 -6.72 14.79 -13.95
N LYS A 70 -7.36 15.80 -14.54
CA LYS A 70 -6.82 17.17 -14.58
C LYS A 70 -6.91 17.79 -13.18
N GLY A 71 -5.85 18.49 -12.75
CA GLY A 71 -5.80 19.17 -11.45
C GLY A 71 -4.83 18.52 -10.46
N SER A 72 -5.00 18.84 -9.19
CA SER A 72 -4.21 18.32 -8.07
C SER A 72 -5.13 17.64 -7.05
N PRO A 73 -4.68 16.62 -6.29
CA PRO A 73 -5.47 16.05 -5.21
C PRO A 73 -5.95 17.16 -4.24
N GLY A 74 -7.26 17.23 -4.01
CA GLY A 74 -7.89 18.25 -3.16
C GLY A 74 -8.12 19.61 -3.84
N ASN A 75 -7.59 19.83 -5.04
CA ASN A 75 -7.86 21.00 -5.88
C ASN A 75 -8.17 20.57 -7.31
N GLY A 76 -9.42 20.13 -7.53
CA GLY A 76 -9.94 19.68 -8.81
C GLY A 76 -10.48 18.25 -8.80
N TYR A 77 -9.94 17.37 -7.96
CA TYR A 77 -10.47 16.02 -7.79
C TYR A 77 -10.19 15.42 -6.41
N SER A 78 -11.02 14.44 -6.03
CA SER A 78 -10.84 13.62 -4.83
C SER A 78 -10.13 12.33 -5.21
N LEU A 79 -8.93 12.11 -4.66
CA LEU A 79 -8.11 10.92 -4.96
C LEU A 79 -8.87 9.61 -4.72
N ARG A 80 -9.70 9.58 -3.67
CA ARG A 80 -10.50 8.40 -3.31
C ARG A 80 -11.58 8.08 -4.36
N GLU A 81 -12.26 9.09 -4.87
CA GLU A 81 -13.32 8.94 -5.88
C GLU A 81 -12.74 8.47 -7.21
N GLU A 82 -11.62 9.08 -7.64
CA GLU A 82 -10.92 8.71 -8.88
C GLU A 82 -10.30 7.31 -8.83
N MET A 83 -10.03 6.79 -7.63
CA MET A 83 -9.64 5.40 -7.44
C MET A 83 -10.82 4.42 -7.47
N GLY A 84 -12.05 4.90 -7.63
CA GLY A 84 -13.26 4.09 -7.57
C GLY A 84 -13.64 3.63 -6.16
N LEU A 85 -13.08 4.25 -5.11
CA LEU A 85 -13.28 3.88 -3.70
C LEU A 85 -14.14 4.92 -2.96
N GLY A 86 -15.05 5.59 -3.68
CA GLY A 86 -15.85 6.70 -3.16
C GLY A 86 -16.85 6.30 -2.07
N SER A 87 -17.29 5.04 -2.05
CA SER A 87 -18.32 4.54 -1.13
C SER A 87 -17.82 4.45 0.31
N ASP A 88 -18.74 4.52 1.27
CA ASP A 88 -18.38 4.39 2.70
C ASP A 88 -17.78 3.03 3.06
N LYS A 89 -18.23 1.96 2.39
CA LYS A 89 -17.68 0.61 2.53
C LYS A 89 -16.22 0.54 2.07
N ASP A 90 -15.88 1.31 1.03
CA ASP A 90 -14.57 1.30 0.39
C ASP A 90 -13.57 2.24 1.09
N LYS A 91 -14.07 3.10 1.99
CA LYS A 91 -13.25 3.99 2.82
C LYS A 91 -12.22 3.22 3.65
N LEU A 92 -12.59 2.07 4.19
CA LEU A 92 -11.66 1.23 4.96
C LEU A 92 -10.54 0.69 4.07
N GLN A 93 -10.88 0.20 2.88
CA GLN A 93 -9.92 -0.29 1.90
C GLN A 93 -8.97 0.81 1.44
N TYR A 94 -9.49 2.01 1.15
CA TYR A 94 -8.67 3.17 0.81
C TYR A 94 -7.68 3.52 1.94
N ASN A 95 -8.13 3.56 3.19
CA ASN A 95 -7.27 3.82 4.34
C ASN A 95 -6.20 2.74 4.54
N MET A 96 -6.53 1.47 4.26
CA MET A 96 -5.56 0.38 4.29
C MET A 96 -4.48 0.58 3.21
N ILE A 97 -4.86 0.92 1.98
CA ILE A 97 -3.91 1.21 0.90
C ILE A 97 -3.02 2.39 1.26
N LEU A 98 -3.59 3.49 1.78
CA LEU A 98 -2.83 4.66 2.23
C LEU A 98 -1.75 4.29 3.25
N ARG A 99 -2.14 3.55 4.31
CA ARG A 99 -1.22 3.11 5.36
C ARG A 99 -0.18 2.15 4.81
N GLY A 100 -0.58 1.22 3.96
CA GLY A 100 0.27 0.28 3.26
C GLY A 100 1.36 0.95 2.46
N VAL A 101 0.98 1.80 1.51
CA VAL A 101 1.91 2.55 0.65
C VAL A 101 2.86 3.42 1.50
N LYS A 102 2.38 4.03 2.58
CA LYS A 102 3.24 4.78 3.51
C LYS A 102 4.30 3.89 4.16
N ARG A 103 3.92 2.71 4.65
CA ARG A 103 4.86 1.73 5.22
C ARG A 103 5.88 1.24 4.19
N ILE A 104 5.44 0.95 2.97
CA ILE A 104 6.34 0.56 1.87
C ILE A 104 7.33 1.69 1.57
N ALA A 105 6.87 2.94 1.47
CA ALA A 105 7.73 4.09 1.21
C ALA A 105 8.81 4.25 2.29
N VAL A 106 8.43 4.15 3.57
CA VAL A 106 9.39 4.14 4.70
C VAL A 106 10.37 2.96 4.57
N GLY A 107 9.89 1.76 4.29
CA GLY A 107 10.71 0.56 4.14
C GLY A 107 11.68 0.60 2.94
N GLN A 108 11.39 1.42 1.92
CA GLN A 108 12.28 1.66 0.79
C GLN A 108 13.28 2.81 1.05
N GLY A 109 13.24 3.43 2.24
CA GLY A 109 14.14 4.54 2.59
C GLY A 109 13.71 5.88 2.01
N LEU A 110 12.42 6.08 1.74
CA LEU A 110 11.91 7.40 1.34
C LEU A 110 12.01 8.34 2.55
N ASN A 111 12.87 9.36 2.44
CA ASN A 111 12.96 10.42 3.44
C ASN A 111 11.73 11.33 3.33
N TRP A 112 11.08 11.68 4.43
CA TRP A 112 9.88 12.53 4.39
C TRP A 112 10.18 14.01 4.51
N ASP A 113 11.41 14.39 4.88
CA ASP A 113 11.83 15.79 5.04
C ASP A 113 12.17 16.45 3.69
N ASP A 114 12.48 15.64 2.67
CA ASP A 114 12.78 16.11 1.32
C ASP A 114 11.50 16.30 0.50
N ASP A 115 11.52 17.25 -0.44
CA ASP A 115 10.38 17.43 -1.34
C ASP A 115 10.27 16.23 -2.30
N PHE A 116 9.04 15.90 -2.71
CA PHE A 116 8.75 14.74 -3.55
C PHE A 116 9.58 14.67 -4.85
N LYS A 117 10.00 15.82 -5.38
CA LYS A 117 10.79 15.94 -6.61
C LYS A 117 12.27 15.62 -6.41
N ASP A 118 12.76 15.70 -5.18
CA ASP A 118 14.17 15.57 -4.85
C ASP A 118 14.53 14.13 -4.48
N HIS A 119 13.55 13.25 -4.28
CA HIS A 119 13.80 11.83 -4.06
C HIS A 119 14.43 11.16 -5.28
N SER A 120 15.33 10.20 -5.02
CA SER A 120 15.91 9.36 -6.07
C SER A 120 14.83 8.61 -6.84
N ILE A 121 14.95 8.65 -8.17
CA ILE A 121 14.04 7.98 -9.10
C ILE A 121 14.01 6.47 -8.84
N ASP A 122 15.14 5.87 -8.43
CA ASP A 122 15.24 4.44 -8.15
C ASP A 122 14.43 4.04 -6.91
N VAL A 123 14.47 4.86 -5.87
CA VAL A 123 13.67 4.65 -4.65
C VAL A 123 12.19 4.71 -4.99
N LEU A 124 11.75 5.77 -5.69
CA LEU A 124 10.36 5.91 -6.14
C LEU A 124 9.90 4.73 -7.01
N ARG A 125 10.74 4.31 -7.97
CA ARG A 125 10.47 3.17 -8.84
C ARG A 125 10.29 1.88 -8.03
N ASN A 126 11.14 1.62 -7.04
CA ASN A 126 11.03 0.44 -6.18
C ASN A 126 9.79 0.50 -5.29
N THR A 127 9.48 1.67 -4.72
CA THR A 127 8.23 1.89 -3.98
C THR A 127 7.01 1.60 -4.84
N TYR A 128 6.97 2.05 -6.10
CA TYR A 128 5.84 1.77 -7.01
C TYR A 128 5.70 0.28 -7.33
N LYS A 129 6.82 -0.41 -7.60
CA LYS A 129 6.81 -1.85 -7.87
C LYS A 129 6.27 -2.64 -6.67
N MET A 130 6.76 -2.33 -5.46
CA MET A 130 6.31 -2.98 -4.23
C MET A 130 4.85 -2.67 -3.91
N ALA A 131 4.42 -1.42 -4.08
CA ALA A 131 3.04 -1.01 -3.87
C ALA A 131 2.06 -1.75 -4.80
N LYS A 132 2.41 -1.95 -6.08
CA LYS A 132 1.60 -2.75 -7.01
C LYS A 132 1.51 -4.22 -6.64
N LYS A 133 2.61 -4.79 -6.15
CA LYS A 133 2.65 -6.18 -5.71
C LYS A 133 1.74 -6.40 -4.51
N GLU A 134 1.72 -5.47 -3.56
CA GLU A 134 0.90 -5.57 -2.34
C GLU A 134 -0.56 -5.16 -2.59
N TYR A 135 -0.80 -4.16 -3.45
CA TYR A 135 -2.13 -3.64 -3.77
C TYR A 135 -2.38 -3.67 -5.28
N PRO A 136 -2.89 -4.79 -5.84
CA PRO A 136 -3.10 -4.94 -7.28
C PRO A 136 -3.98 -3.87 -7.92
N ILE A 137 -4.90 -3.26 -7.17
CA ILE A 137 -5.73 -2.14 -7.65
C ILE A 137 -4.90 -0.96 -8.16
N LEU A 138 -3.69 -0.75 -7.62
CA LEU A 138 -2.80 0.34 -8.03
C LEU A 138 -2.20 0.14 -9.43
N ASP A 139 -2.26 -1.08 -9.98
CA ASP A 139 -1.75 -1.38 -11.31
C ASP A 139 -2.64 -0.83 -12.45
N ASN A 140 -3.91 -0.58 -12.14
CA ASN A 140 -4.91 -0.06 -13.07
C ASN A 140 -4.68 1.42 -13.45
N PHE A 141 -3.79 2.15 -12.75
CA PHE A 141 -3.58 3.58 -12.96
C PHE A 141 -2.36 3.85 -13.85
N ALA A 142 -2.53 4.70 -14.86
CA ALA A 142 -1.46 5.04 -15.80
C ALA A 142 -0.30 5.75 -15.08
N ASN A 143 0.94 5.38 -15.42
CA ASN A 143 2.15 6.01 -14.85
C ASN A 143 2.20 6.06 -13.31
N ASN A 144 1.48 5.16 -12.63
CA ASN A 144 1.43 5.09 -11.15
C ASN A 144 0.98 6.39 -10.48
N TRP A 145 0.15 7.19 -11.16
CA TRP A 145 -0.23 8.52 -10.66
C TRP A 145 -0.94 8.46 -9.30
N ALA A 146 -1.75 7.41 -9.06
CA ALA A 146 -2.45 7.22 -7.80
C ALA A 146 -1.46 6.99 -6.64
N THR A 147 -0.49 6.09 -6.83
CA THR A 147 0.55 5.84 -5.82
C THR A 147 1.40 7.08 -5.54
N ALA A 148 1.77 7.84 -6.58
CA ALA A 148 2.49 9.10 -6.40
C ALA A 148 1.67 10.13 -5.59
N ALA A 149 0.37 10.27 -5.87
CA ALA A 149 -0.51 11.16 -5.14
C ALA A 149 -0.65 10.76 -3.65
N ILE A 150 -0.73 9.46 -3.35
CA ILE A 150 -0.75 8.94 -1.97
C ILE A 150 0.53 9.34 -1.22
N ILE A 151 1.70 9.15 -1.83
CA ILE A 151 2.99 9.50 -1.22
C ILE A 151 3.07 11.02 -0.99
N GLN A 152 2.68 11.84 -1.97
CA GLN A 152 2.64 13.29 -1.83
C GLN A 152 1.73 13.73 -0.69
N GLN A 153 0.51 13.17 -0.60
CA GLN A 153 -0.42 13.46 0.49
C GLN A 153 0.16 13.08 1.86
N ALA A 154 0.86 11.95 1.94
CA ALA A 154 1.54 11.51 3.16
C ALA A 154 2.66 12.49 3.56
N GLY A 155 3.52 12.90 2.62
CA GLY A 155 4.59 13.88 2.87
C GLY A 155 4.05 15.23 3.34
N ILE A 156 3.01 15.76 2.67
CA ILE A 156 2.35 17.02 3.10
C ILE A 156 1.82 16.91 4.53
N SER A 157 1.18 15.78 4.87
CA SER A 157 0.62 15.56 6.21
C SER A 157 1.69 15.47 7.29
N ILE A 158 2.81 14.80 7.00
CA ILE A 158 3.96 14.67 7.90
C ILE A 158 4.62 16.04 8.11
N HIS A 159 4.92 16.76 7.03
CA HIS A 159 5.46 18.13 7.10
C HIS A 159 4.55 19.05 7.91
N LYS A 160 3.24 19.01 7.67
CA LYS A 160 2.28 19.81 8.45
C LYS A 160 2.36 19.49 9.95
N TYR A 161 2.48 18.21 10.29
CA TYR A 161 2.63 17.76 11.67
C TYR A 161 3.95 18.23 12.30
N GLN A 162 5.09 18.07 11.61
CA GLN A 162 6.41 18.53 12.09
C GLN A 162 6.45 20.05 12.28
N VAL A 163 5.86 20.82 11.36
CA VAL A 163 5.71 22.28 11.49
C VAL A 163 4.85 22.63 12.70
N SER A 164 3.72 21.93 12.92
CA SER A 164 2.87 22.18 14.08
C SER A 164 3.55 21.87 15.42
N ARG A 165 4.57 21.00 15.42
CA ARG A 165 5.42 20.68 16.58
C ARG A 165 6.60 21.62 16.75
N GLY A 166 6.87 22.50 15.79
CA GLY A 166 8.04 23.39 15.79
C GLY A 166 9.35 22.67 15.48
N GLU A 167 9.32 21.45 14.96
CA GLU A 167 10.53 20.69 14.58
C GLU A 167 11.14 21.22 13.28
N ILE A 168 10.30 21.73 12.38
CA ILE A 168 10.71 22.29 11.08
C ILE A 168 10.13 23.71 10.95
N PRO A 169 10.91 24.68 10.45
CA PRO A 169 10.41 26.02 10.20
C PRO A 169 9.25 26.02 9.20
N SER A 170 8.27 26.89 9.45
CA SER A 170 7.15 27.08 8.55
C SER A 170 7.62 27.45 7.14
N ARG A 171 6.79 27.17 6.12
CA ARG A 171 7.10 27.54 4.74
C ARG A 171 7.41 29.04 4.61
N ALA A 172 6.68 29.88 5.33
CA ALA A 172 6.92 31.34 5.33
C ALA A 172 8.32 31.68 5.86
N GLU A 173 8.76 31.02 6.93
CA GLU A 173 10.09 31.20 7.52
C GLU A 173 11.21 30.70 6.59
N ARG A 174 10.99 29.56 5.90
CA ARG A 174 11.94 29.04 4.90
C ARG A 174 12.11 29.99 3.71
N VAL A 175 11.02 30.59 3.24
CA VAL A 175 11.07 31.59 2.15
C VAL A 175 11.77 32.87 2.63
N ASN A 176 11.52 33.33 3.85
CA ASN A 176 12.16 34.53 4.39
C ASN A 176 13.67 34.34 4.66
N SER A 177 14.08 33.17 5.14
CA SER A 177 15.48 32.84 5.40
C SER A 177 16.31 32.63 4.12
N THR A 178 15.67 32.19 3.02
CA THR A 178 16.33 32.10 1.71
C THR A 178 16.40 33.45 0.99
N GLY A 179 15.40 34.33 1.18
CA GLY A 179 15.39 35.67 0.59
C GLY A 179 16.48 36.61 1.14
N THR A 180 16.80 36.51 2.42
CA THR A 180 17.79 37.39 3.08
C THR A 180 19.24 37.07 2.69
N LYS A 181 19.56 35.83 2.35
CA LYS A 181 20.92 35.45 1.89
C LYS A 181 21.25 35.92 0.47
N ARG A 182 20.26 36.26 -0.35
CA ARG A 182 20.49 36.76 -1.73
C ARG A 182 20.68 38.28 -1.82
N ALA A 183 20.37 39.04 -0.76
CA ALA A 183 20.39 40.50 -0.79
C ALA A 183 21.73 41.15 -0.41
N ARG A 184 22.76 40.39 -0.01
CA ARG A 184 24.06 40.93 0.40
C ARG A 184 25.24 40.10 -0.11
N GLY A 185 25.27 39.81 -1.41
CA GLY A 185 26.55 39.63 -2.07
C GLY A 185 27.26 40.99 -2.09
N PRO A 186 28.48 41.13 -1.53
CA PRO A 186 29.28 42.33 -1.71
C PRO A 186 29.55 42.43 -3.21
N THR A 187 28.95 43.43 -3.85
CA THR A 187 29.34 43.88 -5.18
C THR A 187 30.72 44.50 -5.07
N GLU A 188 31.77 43.69 -4.95
CA GLU A 188 33.11 44.11 -5.32
C GLU A 188 33.23 44.02 -6.85
N HIS A 189 32.96 45.16 -7.47
CA HIS A 189 33.63 45.68 -8.66
C HIS A 189 34.33 44.68 -9.60
N ALA A 190 33.66 44.33 -10.70
CA ALA A 190 34.33 44.16 -11.99
C ALA A 190 33.36 44.50 -13.12
N SER A 191 33.41 45.77 -13.52
CA SER A 191 32.75 46.35 -14.68
C SER A 191 33.06 45.56 -15.95
N THR A 192 32.03 45.06 -16.63
CA THR A 192 32.04 44.97 -18.10
C THR A 192 30.69 45.44 -18.64
N PRO A 193 30.64 46.58 -19.35
CA PRO A 193 29.44 47.01 -20.06
C PRO A 193 29.50 46.46 -21.49
N SER A 194 28.64 45.52 -21.87
CA SER A 194 28.43 45.27 -23.31
C SER A 194 27.14 44.55 -23.66
N SER A 195 26.45 45.15 -24.64
CA SER A 195 25.39 44.59 -25.50
C SER A 195 24.00 44.46 -24.86
N LYS A 196 23.11 45.46 -24.96
CA LYS A 196 22.39 45.95 -26.16
C LYS A 196 21.83 44.84 -27.07
N ARG A 197 20.52 44.95 -27.36
CA ARG A 197 19.64 44.18 -28.29
C ARG A 197 19.02 42.95 -27.60
N ARG A 198 17.70 42.75 -27.53
CA ARG A 198 16.60 43.05 -28.47
C ARG A 198 15.33 43.31 -27.63
N LYS A 199 14.66 44.45 -27.75
CA LYS A 199 13.58 44.78 -28.71
C LYS A 199 12.49 43.69 -28.85
N ASN A 200 11.30 44.09 -28.42
CA ASN A 200 9.96 43.71 -28.87
C ASN A 200 9.38 42.40 -28.32
N ARG A 201 8.56 42.53 -27.29
CA ARG A 201 7.42 41.63 -27.04
C ARG A 201 6.19 42.49 -26.72
N PRO A 202 5.10 42.40 -27.50
CA PRO A 202 3.93 43.25 -27.32
C PRO A 202 3.15 42.89 -26.05
N LEU A 203 2.71 43.95 -25.37
CA LEU A 203 1.77 43.93 -24.26
C LEU A 203 0.40 43.47 -24.78
N VAL A 204 -0.06 42.31 -24.32
CA VAL A 204 -1.47 41.92 -24.45
C VAL A 204 -2.17 42.41 -23.18
N ALA A 205 -3.02 43.42 -23.35
CA ALA A 205 -3.91 43.92 -22.32
C ALA A 205 -4.98 42.85 -22.02
N THR A 206 -4.99 42.35 -20.78
CA THR A 206 -6.16 41.65 -20.24
C THR A 206 -6.93 42.62 -19.37
N ALA A 207 -8.11 42.99 -19.84
CA ALA A 207 -9.08 43.82 -19.15
C ALA A 207 -9.49 43.17 -17.82
N THR A 208 -9.51 44.02 -16.79
CA THR A 208 -10.06 43.83 -15.47
C THR A 208 -11.58 44.03 -15.50
N ASP A 209 -12.31 43.05 -14.96
CA ASP A 209 -13.73 43.10 -14.55
C ASP A 209 -13.73 42.24 -13.27
N ASP A 210 -13.53 42.77 -12.07
CA ASP A 210 -14.37 43.65 -11.25
C ASP A 210 -15.83 43.19 -11.09
N GLN A 211 -16.03 42.10 -10.33
CA GLN A 211 -17.26 41.90 -9.57
C GLN A 211 -17.00 41.32 -8.17
N LEU A 212 -17.11 42.22 -7.20
CA LEU A 212 -18.04 42.15 -6.05
C LEU A 212 -17.92 41.00 -5.04
N ALA A 213 -17.40 41.40 -3.87
CA ALA A 213 -18.07 41.34 -2.56
C ALA A 213 -18.84 40.07 -2.17
N GLY A 214 -18.29 39.35 -1.20
CA GLY A 214 -18.98 38.31 -0.43
C GLY A 214 -18.22 37.97 0.84
N ALA A 215 -18.14 38.93 1.77
CA ALA A 215 -17.71 38.69 3.14
C ALA A 215 -18.81 37.89 3.85
N GLN A 216 -18.54 36.62 4.15
CA GLN A 216 -19.22 35.90 5.21
C GLN A 216 -18.20 35.55 6.29
N GLU A 217 -18.06 36.49 7.22
CA GLU A 217 -17.94 36.16 8.64
C GLU A 217 -18.97 35.10 8.98
N ASN A 218 -18.51 34.00 9.59
CA ASN A 218 -19.16 33.36 10.73
C ASN A 218 -18.12 32.45 11.39
N ASP A 219 -17.47 33.03 12.39
CA ASP A 219 -17.21 32.41 13.67
C ASP A 219 -18.31 31.41 14.03
N ASP A 220 -17.96 30.13 14.20
CA ASP A 220 -18.49 29.28 15.28
C ASP A 220 -17.82 27.90 15.21
N ARG A 221 -16.52 27.83 15.57
CA ARG A 221 -15.92 26.55 15.97
C ARG A 221 -16.12 26.38 17.46
N GLY A 222 -17.37 26.09 17.81
CA GLY A 222 -17.76 25.51 19.09
C GLY A 222 -16.88 24.31 19.40
N ARG A 223 -15.89 24.55 20.26
CA ARG A 223 -15.09 23.57 20.97
C ARG A 223 -16.05 22.83 21.91
N LYS A 224 -16.71 21.78 21.40
CA LYS A 224 -17.41 20.82 22.25
C LYS A 224 -16.36 20.10 23.09
N GLU A 225 -16.19 20.60 24.31
CA GLU A 225 -15.57 19.87 25.39
C GLU A 225 -16.49 18.68 25.70
N SER A 226 -16.17 17.53 25.11
CA SER A 226 -16.76 16.26 25.51
C SER A 226 -16.19 15.93 26.89
N SER A 227 -16.96 16.27 27.91
CA SER A 227 -16.88 15.71 29.25
C SER A 227 -16.95 14.19 29.16
N LEU A 228 -15.79 13.54 29.17
CA LEU A 228 -15.68 12.12 29.45
C LEU A 228 -15.97 11.94 30.95
N SER A 229 -17.20 11.49 31.23
CA SER A 229 -17.57 10.96 32.54
C SER A 229 -16.76 9.67 32.79
N PRO A 230 -16.03 9.59 33.91
CA PRO A 230 -15.42 8.35 34.38
C PRO A 230 -16.40 7.65 35.33
N ASP A 231 -17.32 6.86 34.79
CA ASP A 231 -18.17 5.96 35.57
C ASP A 231 -18.50 4.74 34.70
N ASP A 232 -17.85 3.62 34.99
CA ASP A 232 -18.54 2.38 35.38
C ASP A 232 -17.48 1.31 35.65
N GLU A 233 -17.16 1.16 36.93
CA GLU A 233 -16.55 -0.05 37.46
C GLU A 233 -17.61 -1.14 37.49
N GLU A 234 -17.74 -1.91 36.41
CA GLU A 234 -18.39 -3.21 36.46
C GLU A 234 -17.34 -4.26 36.85
N GLU A 235 -17.18 -4.42 38.17
CA GLU A 235 -16.69 -5.67 38.75
C GLU A 235 -17.59 -6.81 38.27
N GLY A 236 -17.10 -7.61 37.32
CA GLY A 236 -17.71 -8.88 36.96
C GLY A 236 -17.20 -10.00 37.89
N PRO A 237 -18.05 -10.56 38.78
CA PRO A 237 -17.69 -11.72 39.56
C PRO A 237 -17.86 -13.01 38.73
N GLY A 238 -16.93 -13.94 38.91
CA GLY A 238 -17.28 -15.34 39.04
C GLY A 238 -17.66 -16.12 37.77
N SER A 239 -16.70 -16.91 37.29
CA SER A 239 -16.95 -18.31 36.90
C SER A 239 -15.65 -19.07 37.20
N GLY A 240 -15.57 -20.00 38.13
CA GLY A 240 -16.53 -21.06 38.38
C GLY A 240 -16.02 -22.32 37.69
N ALA A 241 -15.47 -23.23 38.49
CA ALA A 241 -15.37 -24.69 38.35
C ALA A 241 -15.35 -25.32 36.94
N GLU A 242 -14.29 -26.08 36.63
CA GLU A 242 -14.25 -27.55 36.72
C GLU A 242 -12.81 -28.08 36.52
#